data_AF-A0A8X7X5I6-F1
#
_entry.id   AF-A0A8X7X5I6-F1
#
_cell.length_a   1.000
_cell.length_b   1.000
_cell.length_c   1.000
_cell.angle_alpha   90.00
_cell.angle_beta   90.00
_cell.angle_gamma   90.00
#
_symmetry.space_group_name_H-M   'P 1'
#
loop_
_entity.id
_entity.type
_entity.pdbx_description
1 polymer ?
#
loop_
_entity_poly.entity_id
_entity_poly.type
_entity_poly.pdbx_seq_one_letter_code
_entity_poly.pdbx_strand_id
1 'polypeptide(L)'
;MLDTQALFCLCYQPQALGEPGPGIPQLVIVTKIDDACAEVANDLTKVYQSRYIYEKVTQLAQVLGVPPSAISLVKNYAVDFELNLNMDVLILTALQQMLRAVDACLDEMKQRGLIQEGSS
;
A
#
# COMPACT_ATOMS: atom_id res chain seq x y z
N MET A 1 -7.69 -19.33 -3.64
CA MET A 1 -8.39 -18.05 -3.88
C MET A 1 -7.81 -17.14 -2.82
N LEU A 2 -7.21 -15.98 -3.14
CA LEU A 2 -6.72 -15.08 -2.08
C LEU A 2 -7.95 -14.70 -1.26
N ASP A 3 -8.11 -15.35 -0.11
CA ASP A 3 -9.23 -15.11 0.79
C ASP A 3 -9.23 -13.63 1.15
N THR A 4 -10.43 -13.09 1.20
CA THR A 4 -10.85 -11.69 1.12
C THR A 4 -10.40 -10.81 2.30
N GLN A 5 -9.18 -10.96 2.82
CA GLN A 5 -8.61 -10.18 3.91
C GLN A 5 -7.58 -9.12 3.49
N ALA A 6 -7.55 -8.74 2.20
CA ALA A 6 -7.01 -7.45 1.81
C ALA A 6 -8.02 -6.35 2.17
N LEU A 7 -8.17 -6.07 3.45
CA LEU A 7 -8.99 -4.96 3.95
C LEU A 7 -8.18 -4.12 4.92
N PHE A 8 -7.31 -3.28 4.36
CA PHE A 8 -7.11 -1.93 4.87
C PHE A 8 -7.16 -0.98 3.68
N CYS A 9 -8.36 -0.87 3.11
CA CYS A 9 -8.73 0.30 2.33
C CYS A 9 -9.10 1.38 3.35
N LEU A 10 -8.17 2.29 3.63
CA LEU A 10 -8.46 3.56 4.28
C LEU A 10 -7.66 4.60 3.48
N CYS A 11 -8.27 5.46 2.69
CA CYS A 11 -9.46 6.21 3.04
C CYS A 11 -10.55 6.16 1.96
N TYR A 12 -11.73 5.77 2.43
CA TYR A 12 -13.03 5.97 1.82
C TYR A 12 -13.16 7.34 1.14
N GLN A 13 -13.63 7.35 -0.10
CA GLN A 13 -13.92 8.55 -0.88
C GLN A 13 -15.44 8.76 -0.94
N PRO A 14 -16.05 9.62 -0.09
CA PRO A 14 -17.35 10.18 -0.41
C PRO A 14 -17.08 11.39 -1.32
N GLN A 15 -17.11 11.19 -2.63
CA GLN A 15 -17.31 12.29 -3.57
C GLN A 15 -18.73 12.82 -3.40
N ALA A 16 -18.91 13.71 -2.43
CA ALA A 16 -20.05 14.59 -2.36
C ALA A 16 -19.53 16.03 -2.47
N LEU A 17 -19.94 16.68 -3.57
CA LEU A 17 -19.97 18.13 -3.75
C LEU A 17 -18.65 18.83 -4.10
N GLY A 18 -18.37 18.91 -5.41
CA GLY A 18 -18.05 20.17 -6.10
C GLY A 18 -16.75 20.94 -5.80
N GLU A 19 -15.94 20.54 -4.83
CA GLU A 19 -14.73 21.28 -4.46
C GLU A 19 -13.45 20.56 -4.92
N PRO A 20 -12.50 21.23 -5.63
CA PRO A 20 -11.23 20.65 -6.05
C PRO A 20 -10.23 20.59 -4.89
N GLY A 21 -10.56 19.81 -3.86
CA GLY A 21 -9.62 19.45 -2.81
C GLY A 21 -8.46 18.60 -3.34
N PRO A 22 -7.30 18.56 -2.66
CA PRO A 22 -6.27 17.56 -2.94
C PRO A 22 -6.88 16.17 -2.72
N GLY A 23 -6.71 15.30 -3.71
CA GLY A 23 -7.22 13.93 -3.61
C GLY A 23 -6.55 13.22 -2.45
N ILE A 24 -7.34 12.48 -1.65
CA ILE A 24 -6.76 11.68 -0.57
C ILE A 24 -5.88 10.60 -1.22
N PRO A 25 -4.59 10.47 -0.82
CA PRO A 25 -3.73 9.44 -1.38
C PRO A 25 -4.30 8.06 -1.09
N GLN A 26 -4.57 7.29 -2.15
CA GLN A 26 -5.03 5.90 -2.04
C GLN A 26 -3.83 4.96 -2.15
N LEU A 27 -3.58 4.22 -1.07
CA LEU A 27 -2.58 3.15 -1.02
C LEU A 27 -3.26 1.83 -0.68
N VAL A 28 -2.72 0.75 -1.23
CA VAL A 28 -3.26 -0.60 -1.03
C VAL A 28 -2.19 -1.46 -0.39
N ILE A 29 -2.55 -2.13 0.70
CA ILE A 29 -1.68 -3.12 1.35
C ILE A 29 -2.31 -4.49 1.18
N VAL A 30 -1.57 -5.39 0.55
CA VAL A 30 -1.93 -6.81 0.45
C VAL A 30 -1.13 -7.56 1.49
N THR A 31 -1.83 -8.23 2.40
CA THR A 31 -1.23 -9.02 3.49
C THR A 31 -1.27 -10.52 3.17
N LYS A 32 -0.56 -11.32 3.97
CA LYS A 32 -0.57 -12.80 3.89
C LYS A 32 -0.16 -13.34 2.52
N ILE A 33 0.82 -12.71 1.90
CA ILE A 33 1.33 -13.07 0.57
C ILE A 33 2.03 -14.44 0.54
N ASP A 34 2.52 -14.88 1.70
CA ASP A 34 3.08 -16.20 1.96
C ASP A 34 2.02 -17.29 1.90
N ASP A 35 0.84 -17.08 2.50
CA ASP A 35 -0.27 -18.03 2.38
C ASP A 35 -0.78 -18.14 0.92
N ALA A 36 -0.71 -17.03 0.18
CA ALA A 36 -1.22 -16.96 -1.19
C ALA A 36 -0.32 -17.66 -2.22
N CYS A 37 0.98 -17.80 -1.95
CA CYS A 37 1.97 -18.29 -2.91
C CYS A 37 3.06 -19.11 -2.21
N ALA A 38 3.07 -20.43 -2.46
CA ALA A 38 4.06 -21.34 -1.86
C ALA A 38 5.52 -20.96 -2.21
N GLU A 39 5.77 -20.39 -3.39
CA GLU A 39 7.10 -19.88 -3.75
C GLU A 39 7.55 -18.75 -2.82
N VAL A 40 6.64 -17.83 -2.49
CA VAL A 40 6.88 -16.71 -1.57
C VAL A 40 6.96 -17.18 -0.12
N ALA A 41 6.15 -18.19 0.27
CA ALA A 41 6.25 -18.80 1.59
C ALA A 41 7.64 -19.39 1.86
N ASN A 42 8.23 -20.03 0.84
CA ASN A 42 9.56 -20.61 0.92
C ASN A 42 10.67 -19.55 0.87
N ASP A 43 10.48 -18.49 0.07
CA ASP A 43 11.46 -17.42 -0.12
C ASP A 43 10.79 -16.06 -0.34
N LEU A 44 10.78 -15.24 0.71
CA LEU A 44 10.21 -13.89 0.68
C LEU A 44 10.94 -12.94 -0.27
N THR A 45 12.16 -13.23 -0.71
CA THR A 45 12.84 -12.39 -1.72
C THR A 45 12.17 -12.47 -3.08
N LYS A 46 11.34 -13.51 -3.30
CA LYS A 46 10.60 -13.74 -4.54
C LYS A 46 9.25 -13.02 -4.62
N VAL A 47 8.87 -12.26 -3.61
CA VAL A 47 7.60 -11.50 -3.59
C VAL A 47 7.38 -10.70 -4.87
N TYR A 48 8.39 -9.94 -5.32
CA TYR A 48 8.30 -9.14 -6.54
C TYR A 48 8.77 -9.86 -7.82
N GLN A 49 9.21 -11.11 -7.70
CA GLN A 49 9.69 -11.93 -8.83
C GLN A 49 8.67 -13.00 -9.24
N SER A 50 7.79 -13.40 -8.33
CA SER A 50 6.80 -14.43 -8.58
C SER A 50 5.75 -13.96 -9.58
N ARG A 51 5.59 -14.71 -10.66
CA ARG A 51 4.60 -14.43 -11.72
C ARG A 51 3.18 -14.38 -11.17
N TYR A 52 2.87 -15.29 -10.24
CA TYR A 52 1.54 -15.37 -9.63
C TYR A 52 1.20 -14.09 -8.87
N ILE A 53 2.13 -13.59 -8.06
CA ILE A 53 1.95 -12.35 -7.30
C ILE A 53 1.80 -11.16 -8.26
N TYR A 54 2.63 -11.06 -9.29
CA TYR A 54 2.55 -10.00 -10.28
C TYR A 54 1.18 -9.95 -10.98
N GLU A 55 0.66 -11.11 -11.41
CA GLU A 55 -0.67 -11.20 -12.04
C GLU A 55 -1.78 -10.75 -11.09
N LYS A 56 -1.69 -11.12 -9.79
CA LYS A 56 -2.67 -10.73 -8.77
C LYS A 56 -2.63 -9.24 -8.45
N VAL A 57 -1.43 -8.66 -8.33
CA VAL A 57 -1.26 -7.21 -8.16
C VAL A 57 -1.83 -6.46 -9.36
N THR A 58 -1.56 -6.93 -10.57
CA THR A 58 -2.08 -6.31 -11.81
C THR A 58 -3.59 -6.35 -11.88
N GLN A 59 -4.21 -7.50 -11.55
CA GLN A 59 -5.66 -7.63 -11.46
C GLN A 59 -6.25 -6.69 -10.40
N LEU A 60 -5.64 -6.64 -9.21
CA LEU A 60 -6.09 -5.78 -8.12
C LEU A 60 -5.98 -4.29 -8.47
N ALA A 61 -4.87 -3.88 -9.09
CA ALA A 61 -4.65 -2.53 -9.60
C ALA A 61 -5.76 -2.10 -10.58
N GLN A 62 -6.11 -2.98 -11.53
CA GLN A 62 -7.19 -2.71 -12.49
C GLN A 62 -8.55 -2.57 -11.81
N VAL A 63 -8.86 -3.45 -10.84
CA VAL A 63 -10.14 -3.42 -10.11
C VAL A 63 -10.27 -2.17 -9.24
N LEU A 64 -9.18 -1.75 -8.60
CA LEU A 64 -9.17 -0.59 -7.70
C LEU A 64 -8.91 0.75 -8.41
N GLY A 65 -8.54 0.73 -9.69
CA GLY A 65 -8.22 1.94 -10.45
C GLY A 65 -6.95 2.64 -9.96
N VAL A 66 -6.01 1.91 -9.38
CA VAL A 66 -4.74 2.44 -8.85
C VAL A 66 -3.55 1.87 -9.65
N PRO A 67 -2.41 2.57 -9.75
CA PRO A 67 -1.23 2.00 -10.36
C PRO A 67 -0.69 0.85 -9.51
N PRO A 68 -0.06 -0.18 -10.10
CA PRO A 68 0.58 -1.27 -9.35
C PRO A 68 1.61 -0.79 -8.31
N SER A 69 2.25 0.36 -8.55
CA SER A 69 3.18 0.98 -7.61
C SER A 69 2.54 1.47 -6.31
N ALA A 70 1.22 1.68 -6.28
CA ALA A 70 0.46 2.03 -5.08
C ALA A 70 0.08 0.80 -4.24
N ILE A 71 0.46 -0.40 -4.68
CA ILE A 71 0.16 -1.67 -4.00
C ILE A 71 1.43 -2.19 -3.32
N SER A 72 1.42 -2.21 -2.00
CA SER A 72 2.48 -2.80 -1.18
C SER A 72 2.10 -4.21 -0.76
N LEU A 73 3.06 -5.12 -0.87
CA LEU A 73 2.92 -6.53 -0.50
C LEU A 73 3.62 -6.76 0.83
N VAL A 74 2.91 -7.30 1.82
CA VAL A 74 3.48 -7.59 3.14
C VAL A 74 3.08 -8.98 3.63
N LYS A 75 3.97 -9.58 4.42
CA LYS A 75 3.64 -10.74 5.25
C LYS A 75 3.22 -10.21 6.64
N ASN A 76 2.13 -10.73 7.20
CA ASN A 76 1.72 -10.38 8.56
C ASN A 76 2.50 -11.21 9.57
N TYR A 77 2.83 -10.62 10.73
CA TYR A 77 3.31 -11.36 11.89
C TYR A 77 2.14 -12.17 12.47
N ALA A 78 1.94 -13.40 11.99
CA ALA A 78 0.90 -14.28 12.52
C ALA A 78 1.46 -15.18 13.64
N VAL A 79 2.67 -15.76 13.47
CA VAL A 79 3.27 -16.69 14.45
C VAL A 79 4.81 -16.81 14.33
N ASP A 80 5.51 -15.85 13.72
CA ASP A 80 6.97 -15.94 13.58
C ASP A 80 7.65 -15.41 14.86
N PHE A 81 8.26 -16.32 15.63
CA PHE A 81 9.00 -16.01 16.87
C PHE A 81 10.41 -15.47 16.59
N GLU A 82 10.88 -15.53 15.34
CA GLU A 82 12.22 -15.11 14.91
C GLU A 82 12.17 -13.85 14.04
N LEU A 83 13.16 -12.97 14.23
CA LEU A 83 13.40 -11.80 13.38
C LEU A 83 13.68 -12.25 11.94
N ASN A 84 12.90 -11.73 10.99
CA ASN A 84 13.10 -12.00 9.57
C ASN A 84 13.28 -10.68 8.82
N LEU A 85 14.53 -10.43 8.40
CA LEU A 85 14.90 -9.21 7.69
C LEU A 85 14.07 -8.96 6.42
N ASN A 86 13.66 -10.01 5.71
CA ASN A 86 12.84 -9.84 4.51
C ASN A 86 11.43 -9.36 4.86
N MET A 87 10.84 -9.85 5.96
CA MET A 87 9.56 -9.33 6.46
C MET A 87 9.68 -7.88 6.89
N ASP A 88 10.73 -7.55 7.64
CA ASP A 88 10.99 -6.18 8.12
C ASP A 88 11.14 -5.22 6.93
N VAL A 89 11.88 -5.61 5.89
CA VAL A 89 12.04 -4.82 4.67
C VAL A 89 10.69 -4.57 3.99
N LEU A 90 9.81 -5.57 3.88
CA LEU A 90 8.49 -5.40 3.26
C LEU A 90 7.62 -4.41 4.04
N ILE A 91 7.58 -4.53 5.37
CA ILE A 91 6.80 -3.63 6.23
C ILE A 91 7.37 -2.21 6.25
N LEU A 92 8.69 -2.07 6.37
CA LEU A 92 9.34 -0.77 6.36
C LEU A 92 9.19 -0.08 5.01
N THR A 93 9.23 -0.84 3.91
CA THR A 93 8.96 -0.31 2.56
C THR A 93 7.52 0.18 2.45
N ALA A 94 6.54 -0.58 2.95
CA ALA A 94 5.13 -0.16 2.95
C ALA A 94 4.91 1.12 3.78
N LEU A 95 5.52 1.22 4.96
CA LEU A 95 5.48 2.43 5.79
C LEU A 95 6.13 3.63 5.08
N GLN A 96 7.27 3.44 4.43
CA GLN A 96 7.90 4.49 3.64
C GLN A 96 7.01 4.98 2.48
N GLN A 97 6.28 4.08 1.81
CA GLN A 97 5.31 4.45 0.78
C GLN A 97 4.16 5.30 1.35
N MET A 98 3.65 4.95 2.54
CA MET A 98 2.64 5.75 3.22
C MET A 98 3.11 7.16 3.53
N LEU A 99 4.30 7.29 4.12
CA LEU A 99 4.86 8.59 4.46
C LEU A 99 5.06 9.46 3.21
N ARG A 100 5.63 8.89 2.14
CA ARG A 100 5.80 9.60 0.86
C ARG A 100 4.49 10.08 0.26
N ALA A 101 3.43 9.27 0.36
CA ALA A 101 2.12 9.64 -0.16
C ALA A 101 1.48 10.78 0.65
N VAL A 102 1.70 10.79 1.97
CA VAL A 102 1.29 11.89 2.84
C VAL A 102 2.07 13.16 2.52
N ASP A 103 3.39 13.08 2.41
CA ASP A 103 4.24 14.23 2.07
C ASP A 103 3.84 14.84 0.72
N ALA A 104 3.63 14.01 -0.31
CA ALA A 104 3.17 14.47 -1.62
C ALA A 104 1.81 15.17 -1.55
N CYS A 105 0.87 14.63 -0.76
CA CYS A 105 -0.44 15.26 -0.54
C CYS A 105 -0.31 16.61 0.18
N LEU A 106 0.53 16.69 1.22
CA LEU A 106 0.78 17.92 1.96
C LEU A 106 1.44 18.99 1.10
N ASP A 107 2.40 18.61 0.25
CA ASP A 107 3.04 19.51 -0.71
C ASP A 107 2.01 20.08 -1.70
N GLU A 108 1.12 19.24 -2.23
CA GLU A 108 0.01 19.70 -3.07
C GLU A 108 -0.93 20.65 -2.32
N MET A 109 -1.27 20.36 -1.06
CA MET A 109 -2.09 21.22 -0.22
C MET A 109 -1.43 22.59 0.01
N LYS A 110 -0.12 22.62 0.28
CA LYS A 110 0.66 23.84 0.49
C LYS A 110 0.71 24.67 -0.79
N GLN A 111 0.91 24.01 -1.94
CA GLN A 111 0.96 24.67 -3.24
C GLN A 111 -0.39 25.25 -3.67
N ARG A 112 -1.49 24.66 -3.21
CA ARG A 112 -2.87 25.17 -3.38
C ARG A 112 -3.27 26.23 -2.36
N GLY A 113 -2.41 26.57 -1.40
CA GLY A 113 -2.67 27.59 -0.38
C GLY A 113 -3.70 27.18 0.70
N LEU A 114 -3.97 25.88 0.84
CA LEU A 114 -4.97 25.34 1.78
C LEU A 114 -4.41 25.11 3.19
N ILE A 115 -3.08 25.17 3.36
CA ILE A 115 -2.37 25.12 4.64
C ILE A 115 -1.48 26.36 4.70
N GLN A 116 -1.78 27.30 5.59
CA GLN A 116 -0.86 28.38 5.94
C GLN A 116 0.06 27.87 7.05
N GLU A 117 1.37 27.81 6.79
CA GLU A 117 2.34 27.73 7.88
C GLU A 117 2.17 29.00 8.71
N GLY A 118 1.79 28.82 9.98
CA GLY A 118 1.75 29.91 10.93
C GLY A 118 3.07 30.65 10.90
N SER A 119 3.04 31.88 10.40
CA SER A 119 4.14 32.82 10.62
C SER A 119 4.27 33.00 12.13
N SER A 120 5.40 32.58 12.68
CA SER A 120 5.90 33.03 13.98
C SER A 120 7.38 33.29 13.83
#